data_AF-A9JX96-F1
#
_entry.id   AF-A9JX96-F1
#
_cell.length_a   1.000
_cell.length_b   1.000
_cell.length_c   1.000
_cell.angle_alpha   90.00
_cell.angle_beta   90.00
_cell.angle_gamma   90.00
#
_symmetry.space_group_name_H-M   'P 1'
#
loop_
_entity.id
_entity.type
_entity.pdbx_description
1 polymer ?
#
loop_
_entity_poly.entity_id
_entity_poly.type
_entity_poly.pdbx_seq_one_letter_code
_entity_poly.pdbx_strand_id
1 'polypeptide(L)'
;MARKGGNSTQRMAPPPTTNGLATTHGNANLPPPSTIAAQIVQNASNLHARHDAATKVSFGELVKEFLQHPSTDEPDPQLVALICVIAEAGLEGLFKDDPFAQDQQKEKGIDSISALQLIIRKKPHLLLSIKDAEEEGNPQPPLFVWLFPKLIGLLSHVTMQPLHQHARDLLGLSLEVLLQNPSFWQHATSVATLYRSSIQCMYSGHSFLTTLSEF
;
A
#
# COMPACT_ATOMS: atom_id res chain seq x y z
N MET A 1 -17.51 -78.40 4.84
CA MET A 1 -18.12 -77.10 5.26
C MET A 1 -17.00 -76.09 5.44
N ALA A 2 -17.07 -74.93 4.77
CA ALA A 2 -16.39 -73.64 5.07
C ALA A 2 -14.83 -73.63 5.19
N ARG A 3 -14.03 -72.70 4.64
CA ARG A 3 -14.20 -71.28 4.32
C ARG A 3 -13.09 -70.79 3.38
N LYS A 4 -13.42 -69.71 2.67
CA LYS A 4 -12.67 -68.83 1.76
C LYS A 4 -11.77 -67.83 2.51
N GLY A 5 -10.62 -67.46 1.94
CA GLY A 5 -9.79 -66.28 2.27
C GLY A 5 -8.30 -66.58 1.97
N GLY A 6 -7.49 -65.76 1.30
CA GLY A 6 -7.61 -64.40 0.80
C GLY A 6 -6.29 -63.69 1.10
N ASN A 7 -5.30 -63.72 0.19
CA ASN A 7 -4.00 -63.07 0.43
C ASN A 7 -3.65 -62.08 -0.69
N SER A 8 -3.78 -60.82 -0.29
CA SER A 8 -3.22 -59.55 -0.78
C SER A 8 -2.06 -59.62 -1.78
N THR A 9 -2.29 -59.10 -2.99
CA THR A 9 -1.23 -58.61 -3.89
C THR A 9 -0.87 -57.19 -3.45
N GLN A 10 0.39 -57.03 -3.04
CA GLN A 10 1.00 -55.78 -2.57
C GLN A 10 0.97 -54.73 -3.69
N ARG A 11 0.17 -53.67 -3.53
CA ARG A 11 0.21 -52.49 -4.42
C ARG A 11 1.32 -51.57 -3.90
N MET A 12 2.42 -51.44 -4.65
CA MET A 12 3.44 -50.43 -4.41
C MET A 12 2.81 -49.04 -4.45
N ALA A 13 3.01 -48.25 -3.39
CA ALA A 13 2.69 -46.83 -3.39
C ALA A 13 3.73 -46.06 -4.21
N PRO A 14 3.34 -45.08 -5.03
CA PRO A 14 4.29 -44.15 -5.66
C PRO A 14 4.89 -43.20 -4.61
N PRO A 15 6.13 -42.72 -4.82
CA PRO A 15 6.81 -41.83 -3.88
C PRO A 15 6.07 -40.48 -3.77
N PRO A 16 6.04 -39.84 -2.59
CA PRO A 16 5.47 -38.51 -2.44
C PRO A 16 6.31 -37.49 -3.22
N THR A 17 5.66 -36.82 -4.17
CA THR A 17 6.15 -35.61 -4.84
C THR A 17 6.39 -34.54 -3.78
N THR A 18 7.67 -34.28 -3.47
CA THR A 18 8.13 -33.11 -2.73
C THR A 18 8.01 -31.88 -3.64
N ASN A 19 6.85 -31.22 -3.58
CA ASN A 19 6.69 -29.84 -3.98
C ASN A 19 6.32 -29.05 -2.72
N GLY A 20 7.28 -28.30 -2.20
CA GLY A 20 7.09 -27.47 -1.01
C GLY A 20 8.44 -27.15 -0.40
N LEU A 21 9.11 -26.16 -0.98
CA LEU A 21 10.24 -25.48 -0.37
C LEU A 21 9.73 -24.77 0.89
N ALA A 22 9.67 -25.50 1.99
CA ALA A 22 9.46 -24.94 3.32
C ALA A 22 10.73 -24.21 3.72
N THR A 23 10.81 -22.92 3.43
CA THR A 23 11.72 -22.03 4.15
C THR A 23 11.17 -21.86 5.56
N THR A 24 11.85 -22.55 6.46
CA THR A 24 11.73 -22.50 7.91
C THR A 24 12.15 -21.12 8.41
N HIS A 25 11.19 -20.30 8.83
CA HIS A 25 11.30 -19.39 9.98
C HIS A 25 9.93 -18.79 10.30
N GLY A 26 9.55 -18.85 11.58
CA GLY A 26 8.19 -18.64 12.05
C GLY A 26 7.69 -17.21 11.82
N ASN A 27 6.51 -17.10 11.22
CA ASN A 27 5.56 -16.02 11.43
C ASN A 27 4.18 -16.56 11.06
N ALA A 28 3.50 -17.17 12.04
CA ALA A 28 2.18 -17.79 11.90
C ALA A 28 1.03 -16.77 11.62
N ASN A 29 1.37 -15.51 11.38
CA ASN A 29 0.42 -14.44 11.06
C ASN A 29 0.53 -13.97 9.61
N LEU A 30 1.41 -14.53 8.78
CA LEU A 30 1.50 -14.17 7.37
C LEU A 30 0.32 -14.77 6.58
N PRO A 31 -0.38 -13.99 5.75
CA PRO A 31 -1.42 -14.48 4.88
C PRO A 31 -0.86 -15.56 4.01
N PRO A 32 -1.73 -16.47 3.53
CA PRO A 32 -1.31 -17.36 2.49
C PRO A 32 -0.71 -16.50 1.36
N PRO A 33 0.47 -16.86 0.81
CA PRO A 33 1.15 -16.06 -0.21
C PRO A 33 0.31 -15.86 -1.49
N SER A 34 -0.83 -16.56 -1.57
CA SER A 34 -1.85 -16.42 -2.60
C SER A 34 -2.85 -15.27 -2.39
N THR A 35 -2.91 -14.58 -1.24
CA THR A 35 -3.82 -13.42 -1.10
C THR A 35 -3.34 -12.25 -1.96
N ILE A 36 -4.27 -11.47 -2.51
CA ILE A 36 -3.94 -10.34 -3.40
C ILE A 36 -3.05 -9.32 -2.67
N ALA A 37 -3.33 -9.05 -1.39
CA ALA A 37 -2.53 -8.17 -0.54
C ALA A 37 -1.06 -8.65 -0.43
N ALA A 38 -0.85 -9.93 -0.16
CA ALA A 38 0.49 -10.53 -0.09
C ALA A 38 1.21 -10.47 -1.44
N GLN A 39 0.49 -10.73 -2.54
CA GLN A 39 1.04 -10.64 -3.90
C GLN A 39 1.46 -9.22 -4.26
N ILE A 40 0.68 -8.19 -3.88
CA ILE A 40 1.05 -6.78 -4.11
C ILE A 40 2.36 -6.46 -3.39
N VAL A 41 2.49 -6.83 -2.12
CA VAL A 41 3.70 -6.59 -1.31
C VAL A 41 4.91 -7.32 -1.91
N GLN A 42 4.75 -8.58 -2.32
CA GLN A 42 5.83 -9.36 -2.96
C GLN A 42 6.19 -8.87 -4.37
N ASN A 43 5.22 -8.37 -5.13
CA ASN A 43 5.48 -7.86 -6.48
C ASN A 43 6.35 -6.60 -6.41
N ALA A 44 6.04 -5.69 -5.48
CA ALA A 44 6.80 -4.45 -5.29
C ALA A 44 8.23 -4.67 -4.78
N SER A 45 8.46 -5.66 -3.92
CA SER A 45 9.82 -6.02 -3.48
C SER A 45 10.66 -6.60 -4.62
N ASN A 46 10.04 -7.41 -5.50
CA ASN A 46 10.70 -7.96 -6.69
C ASN A 46 10.96 -6.93 -7.80
N LEU A 47 10.25 -5.79 -7.84
CA LEU A 47 10.59 -4.72 -8.79
C LEU A 47 12.00 -4.13 -8.54
N HIS A 48 12.53 -4.25 -7.31
CA HIS A 48 13.89 -3.85 -6.97
C HIS A 48 14.92 -4.97 -7.22
N ALA A 49 14.51 -6.24 -7.16
CA ALA A 49 15.33 -7.41 -7.44
C ALA A 49 15.06 -7.93 -8.86
N ARG A 50 15.82 -7.42 -9.83
CA ARG A 50 15.70 -7.68 -11.27
C ARG A 50 15.85 -9.18 -11.62
N HIS A 51 14.79 -9.99 -11.47
CA HIS A 51 14.74 -11.35 -12.01
C HIS A 51 13.30 -11.87 -12.31
N ASP A 52 13.19 -12.49 -13.49
CA ASP A 52 12.10 -13.30 -14.05
C ASP A 52 10.81 -12.57 -14.49
N ALA A 53 10.80 -12.23 -15.78
CA ALA A 53 9.75 -11.49 -16.49
C ALA A 53 8.71 -12.38 -17.23
N ALA A 54 8.68 -13.69 -17.02
CA ALA A 54 7.91 -14.57 -17.91
C ALA A 54 6.46 -14.87 -17.48
N THR A 55 6.01 -14.52 -16.27
CA THR A 55 4.63 -14.84 -15.82
C THR A 55 4.11 -14.01 -14.64
N LYS A 56 4.75 -12.88 -14.30
CA LYS A 56 4.34 -12.06 -13.14
C LYS A 56 3.25 -11.06 -13.58
N VAL A 57 2.07 -11.16 -12.96
CA VAL A 57 1.00 -10.15 -13.03
C VAL A 57 1.59 -8.80 -12.61
N SER A 58 1.24 -7.72 -13.32
CA SER A 58 1.77 -6.40 -13.02
C SER A 58 1.20 -5.87 -11.70
N PHE A 59 1.95 -5.01 -11.01
CA PHE A 59 1.46 -4.34 -9.80
C PHE A 59 0.10 -3.64 -10.01
N GLY A 60 -0.09 -2.99 -11.15
CA GLY A 60 -1.34 -2.27 -11.45
C GLY A 60 -2.54 -3.22 -11.53
N GLU A 61 -2.36 -4.36 -12.18
CA GLU A 61 -3.40 -5.40 -12.27
C GLU A 61 -3.75 -5.97 -10.89
N LEU A 62 -2.74 -6.21 -10.04
CA LEU A 62 -2.98 -6.70 -8.67
C LEU A 62 -3.75 -5.69 -7.81
N VAL A 63 -3.44 -4.40 -7.92
CA VAL A 63 -4.21 -3.34 -7.23
C VAL A 63 -5.65 -3.27 -7.75
N LYS A 64 -5.85 -3.40 -9.06
CA LYS A 64 -7.18 -3.43 -9.68
C LYS A 64 -7.99 -4.65 -9.23
N GLU A 65 -7.36 -5.81 -9.15
CA GLU A 65 -7.97 -7.03 -8.61
C GLU A 65 -8.34 -6.86 -7.13
N PHE A 66 -7.48 -6.24 -6.33
CA PHE A 66 -7.78 -5.92 -4.93
C PHE A 66 -9.00 -5.01 -4.81
N LEU A 67 -9.17 -4.03 -5.70
CA LEU A 67 -10.36 -3.17 -5.71
C LEU A 67 -11.65 -3.92 -6.04
N GLN A 68 -11.58 -4.95 -6.88
CA GLN A 68 -12.72 -5.80 -7.23
C GLN A 68 -13.08 -6.77 -6.08
N HIS A 69 -12.07 -7.31 -5.41
CA HIS A 69 -12.22 -8.27 -4.33
C HIS A 69 -11.44 -7.84 -3.08
N PRO A 70 -11.90 -6.79 -2.39
CA PRO A 70 -11.14 -6.23 -1.28
C PRO A 70 -11.23 -7.10 -0.04
N SER A 71 -10.10 -7.70 0.32
CA SER A 71 -9.93 -8.37 1.60
C SER A 71 -9.11 -7.50 2.55
N THR A 72 -9.73 -7.06 3.65
CA THR A 72 -9.06 -6.35 4.74
C THR A 72 -8.97 -7.19 6.01
N ASP A 73 -9.18 -8.50 5.89
CA ASP A 73 -9.13 -9.46 7.01
C ASP A 73 -7.68 -9.75 7.45
N GLU A 74 -6.72 -9.25 6.68
CA GLU A 74 -5.30 -9.32 6.99
C GLU A 74 -4.97 -8.59 8.31
N PRO A 75 -4.01 -9.10 9.10
CA PRO A 75 -3.54 -8.44 10.30
C PRO A 75 -2.90 -7.08 10.00
N ASP A 76 -3.02 -6.18 10.97
CA ASP A 76 -2.67 -4.77 10.81
C ASP A 76 -1.25 -4.51 10.29
N PRO A 77 -0.17 -5.20 10.74
CA PRO A 77 1.17 -4.98 10.20
C PRO A 77 1.27 -5.18 8.68
N GLN A 78 0.50 -6.11 8.12
CA GLN A 78 0.51 -6.34 6.67
C GLN A 78 -0.31 -5.34 5.91
N LEU A 79 -1.41 -4.86 6.48
CA LEU A 79 -2.15 -3.77 5.86
C LEU A 79 -1.32 -2.48 5.90
N VAL A 80 -0.53 -2.25 6.95
CA VAL A 80 0.48 -1.18 6.96
C VAL A 80 1.52 -1.38 5.86
N ALA A 81 2.07 -2.59 5.70
CA ALA A 81 3.01 -2.91 4.63
C ALA A 81 2.38 -2.71 3.24
N LEU A 82 1.13 -3.13 3.05
CA LEU A 82 0.36 -2.93 1.82
C LEU A 82 0.16 -1.44 1.52
N ILE A 83 -0.23 -0.64 2.51
CA ILE A 83 -0.35 0.81 2.36
C ILE A 83 0.98 1.43 1.94
N CYS A 84 2.09 1.04 2.58
CA CYS A 84 3.42 1.54 2.24
C CYS A 84 3.78 1.21 0.79
N VAL A 85 3.60 -0.05 0.41
CA VAL A 85 3.87 -0.53 -0.94
C VAL A 85 2.99 0.18 -1.98
N ILE A 86 1.68 0.36 -1.71
CA ILE A 86 0.78 1.06 -2.62
C ILE A 86 1.20 2.53 -2.77
N ALA A 87 1.58 3.19 -1.68
CA ALA A 87 2.03 4.56 -1.74
C ALA A 87 3.37 4.71 -2.49
N GLU A 88 4.35 3.84 -2.26
CA GLU A 88 5.66 3.89 -2.94
C GLU A 88 5.55 3.49 -4.42
N ALA A 89 4.96 2.33 -4.74
CA ALA A 89 4.89 1.83 -6.11
C ALA A 89 3.80 2.51 -6.96
N GLY A 90 2.72 2.98 -6.32
CA GLY A 90 1.55 3.57 -6.95
C GLY A 90 1.57 5.08 -7.05
N LEU A 91 2.15 5.80 -6.08
CA LEU A 91 2.24 7.26 -6.09
C LEU A 91 3.62 7.75 -6.51
N GLU A 92 4.69 7.27 -5.88
CA GLU A 92 6.04 7.73 -6.24
C GLU A 92 6.48 7.24 -7.61
N GLY A 93 5.98 6.06 -8.02
CA GLY A 93 6.16 5.55 -9.37
C GLY A 93 5.63 6.46 -10.48
N LEU A 94 4.73 7.41 -10.17
CA LEU A 94 4.17 8.37 -11.13
C LEU A 94 5.17 9.45 -11.54
N PHE A 95 6.17 9.74 -10.69
CA PHE A 95 7.20 10.74 -10.99
C PHE A 95 8.35 10.18 -11.83
N LYS A 96 8.32 8.88 -12.17
CA LYS A 96 9.27 8.28 -13.10
C LYS A 96 8.84 8.65 -14.52
N ASP A 97 9.61 9.54 -15.15
CA ASP A 97 9.36 10.03 -16.51
C ASP A 97 9.38 8.89 -17.53
N ASP A 98 8.20 8.36 -17.84
CA ASP A 98 7.97 7.59 -19.06
C ASP A 98 6.98 8.38 -19.95
N PRO A 99 7.46 9.04 -21.01
CA PRO A 99 6.61 9.86 -21.88
C PRO A 99 5.58 9.04 -22.66
N PHE A 100 5.69 7.71 -22.71
CA PHE A 100 4.79 6.83 -23.47
C PHE A 100 3.76 6.11 -22.61
N ALA A 101 3.93 6.07 -21.28
CA ALA A 101 3.05 5.34 -20.37
C ALA A 101 2.11 6.25 -19.55
N GLN A 102 2.02 7.54 -19.87
CA GLN A 102 1.36 8.54 -19.03
C GLN A 102 -0.07 8.18 -18.63
N ASP A 103 -0.89 7.63 -19.54
CA ASP A 103 -2.29 7.31 -19.23
C ASP A 103 -2.42 6.05 -18.36
N GLN A 104 -1.61 5.02 -18.61
CA GLN A 104 -1.55 3.83 -17.76
C GLN A 104 -1.01 4.16 -16.36
N GLN A 105 -0.01 5.06 -16.27
CA GLN A 105 0.50 5.55 -15.00
C GLN A 105 -0.59 6.31 -14.22
N LYS A 106 -1.36 7.18 -14.88
CA LYS A 106 -2.48 7.90 -14.25
C LYS A 106 -3.55 6.94 -13.73
N GLU A 107 -4.00 5.96 -14.53
CA GLU A 107 -4.99 4.96 -14.10
C GLU A 107 -4.46 4.18 -12.89
N LYS A 108 -3.22 3.70 -12.95
CA LYS A 108 -2.54 3.03 -11.83
C LYS A 108 -2.52 3.88 -10.57
N GLY A 109 -2.25 5.19 -10.70
CA GLY A 109 -2.26 6.12 -9.57
C GLY A 109 -3.65 6.33 -8.98
N ILE A 110 -4.69 6.43 -9.82
CA ILE A 110 -6.10 6.51 -9.40
C ILE A 110 -6.50 5.24 -8.64
N ASP A 111 -6.18 4.06 -9.18
CA ASP A 111 -6.46 2.77 -8.55
C ASP A 111 -5.71 2.64 -7.20
N SER A 112 -4.47 3.10 -7.16
CA SER A 112 -3.66 3.12 -5.93
C SER A 112 -4.28 4.00 -4.85
N ILE A 113 -4.69 5.22 -5.19
CA ILE A 113 -5.38 6.12 -4.24
C ILE A 113 -6.70 5.50 -3.77
N SER A 114 -7.46 4.89 -4.68
CA SER A 114 -8.73 4.24 -4.38
C SER A 114 -8.54 3.06 -3.40
N ALA A 115 -7.47 2.27 -3.58
CA ALA A 115 -7.14 1.17 -2.69
C ALA A 115 -6.76 1.68 -1.29
N LEU A 116 -5.98 2.77 -1.20
CA LEU A 116 -5.67 3.44 0.07
C LEU A 116 -6.94 3.93 0.78
N GLN A 117 -7.83 4.61 0.05
CA GLN A 117 -9.10 5.09 0.61
C GLN A 117 -9.94 3.92 1.18
N LEU A 118 -9.98 2.80 0.46
CA LEU A 118 -10.72 1.62 0.88
C LEU A 118 -10.18 1.02 2.18
N ILE A 119 -8.85 0.83 2.27
CA ILE A 119 -8.21 0.30 3.47
C ILE A 119 -8.44 1.24 4.66
N ILE A 120 -8.26 2.54 4.49
CA ILE A 120 -8.42 3.55 5.55
C ILE A 120 -9.87 3.63 6.03
N ARG A 121 -10.86 3.55 5.13
CA ARG A 121 -12.29 3.49 5.52
C ARG A 121 -12.60 2.28 6.38
N LYS A 122 -11.99 1.13 6.07
CA LYS A 122 -12.24 -0.13 6.78
C LYS A 122 -11.50 -0.20 8.11
N LYS A 123 -10.27 0.30 8.17
CA LYS A 123 -9.38 0.25 9.33
C LYS A 123 -8.69 1.61 9.55
N PRO A 124 -9.40 2.61 10.10
CA PRO A 124 -8.89 3.97 10.23
C PRO A 124 -7.73 4.09 11.22
N HIS A 125 -7.64 3.20 12.22
CA HIS A 125 -6.56 3.18 13.19
C HIS A 125 -5.19 2.95 12.57
N LEU A 126 -5.13 2.34 11.37
CA LEU A 126 -3.87 2.12 10.64
C LEU A 126 -3.15 3.42 10.27
N LEU A 127 -3.85 4.55 10.17
CA LEU A 127 -3.24 5.86 9.93
C LEU A 127 -2.29 6.28 11.07
N LEU A 128 -2.53 5.76 12.28
CA LEU A 128 -1.72 6.01 13.46
C LEU A 128 -0.72 4.89 13.76
N SER A 129 -0.79 3.79 13.00
CA SER A 129 0.19 2.72 13.10
C SER A 129 1.57 3.20 12.66
N ILE A 130 2.59 2.60 13.25
CA ILE A 130 3.99 2.86 12.91
C ILE A 130 4.34 1.97 11.72
N LYS A 131 5.05 2.53 10.73
CA LYS A 131 5.67 1.72 9.67
C LYS A 131 6.78 0.90 10.31
N ASP A 132 6.66 -0.43 10.29
CA ASP A 132 7.74 -1.31 10.74
C ASP A 132 9.01 -1.00 9.92
N ALA A 133 10.05 -0.55 10.61
CA ALA A 133 11.39 -0.39 10.05
C ALA A 133 12.33 -1.27 10.86
N GLU A 134 13.15 -2.03 10.18
CA GLU A 134 14.20 -2.91 10.74
C GLU A 134 15.27 -2.14 11.53
N GLU A 135 15.20 -0.80 11.61
CA GLU A 135 16.14 0.05 12.35
C GLU A 135 15.71 0.25 13.81
N GLU A 136 16.27 -0.59 14.65
CA GLU A 136 16.11 -0.58 16.09
C GLU A 136 16.76 0.68 16.69
N GLY A 137 15.95 1.70 17.02
CA GLY A 137 16.39 2.84 17.84
C GLY A 137 15.78 4.20 17.53
N ASN A 138 15.03 4.38 16.45
CA ASN A 138 14.43 5.68 16.11
C ASN A 138 12.89 5.59 16.09
N PRO A 139 12.17 6.44 16.85
CA PRO A 139 10.71 6.45 16.79
C PRO A 139 10.25 6.84 15.39
N GLN A 140 9.71 5.86 14.65
CA GLN A 140 9.16 6.10 13.32
C GLN A 140 7.85 6.89 13.43
N PRO A 141 7.62 7.87 12.55
CA PRO A 141 6.40 8.65 12.58
C PRO A 141 5.18 7.78 12.21
N PRO A 142 3.98 8.16 12.66
CA PRO A 142 2.74 7.50 12.24
C PRO A 142 2.60 7.47 10.71
N LEU A 143 1.95 6.43 10.20
CA LEU A 143 1.78 6.20 8.76
C LEU A 143 1.23 7.42 8.01
N PHE A 144 0.28 8.14 8.62
CA PHE A 144 -0.26 9.36 8.04
C PHE A 144 0.81 10.45 7.82
N VAL A 145 1.72 10.65 8.79
CA VAL A 145 2.77 11.68 8.70
C VAL A 145 3.74 11.35 7.57
N TRP A 146 3.99 10.06 7.32
CA TRP A 146 4.80 9.59 6.20
C TRP A 146 4.06 9.69 4.85
N LEU A 147 2.75 9.40 4.81
CA LEU A 147 1.94 9.44 3.59
C LEU A 147 1.64 10.88 3.12
N PHE A 148 1.43 11.79 4.08
CA PHE A 148 1.06 13.18 3.84
C PHE A 148 1.94 13.91 2.81
N PRO A 149 3.28 13.97 2.95
CA PRO A 149 4.13 14.69 2.00
C PRO A 149 4.04 14.13 0.57
N LYS A 150 3.79 12.84 0.39
CA LYS A 150 3.62 12.22 -0.95
C LYS A 150 2.34 12.72 -1.62
N LEU A 151 1.26 12.84 -0.86
CA LEU A 151 -0.01 13.38 -1.35
C LEU A 151 0.09 14.88 -1.65
N ILE A 152 0.80 15.66 -0.82
CA ILE A 152 1.08 17.06 -1.12
C ILE A 152 1.95 17.20 -2.38
N GLY A 153 2.97 16.37 -2.53
CA GLY A 153 3.79 16.31 -3.75
C GLY A 153 2.93 16.10 -4.98
N LEU A 154 2.03 15.12 -4.94
CA LEU A 154 1.08 14.85 -6.04
C LEU A 154 0.19 16.06 -6.37
N LEU A 155 -0.29 16.78 -5.36
CA LEU A 155 -1.09 18.00 -5.54
C LEU A 155 -0.30 19.19 -6.10
N SER A 156 1.01 19.23 -5.87
CA SER A 156 1.89 20.30 -6.36
C SER A 156 2.30 20.13 -7.83
N HIS A 157 2.18 18.92 -8.39
CA HIS A 157 2.55 18.64 -9.78
C HIS A 157 1.41 18.93 -10.77
N VAL A 158 1.66 19.88 -11.69
CA VAL A 158 0.68 20.33 -12.69
C VAL A 158 0.26 19.22 -13.67
N THR A 159 1.18 18.32 -14.02
CA THR A 159 0.92 17.20 -14.95
C THR A 159 0.02 16.12 -14.34
N MET A 160 -0.20 16.16 -13.02
CA MET A 160 -0.98 15.19 -12.26
C MET A 160 -2.37 15.71 -11.88
N GLN A 161 -2.86 16.76 -12.56
CA GLN A 161 -4.18 17.36 -12.32
C GLN A 161 -5.34 16.32 -12.22
N PRO A 162 -5.40 15.26 -13.04
CA PRO A 162 -6.48 14.26 -12.92
C PRO A 162 -6.50 13.54 -11.56
N LEU A 163 -5.35 13.40 -10.90
CA LEU A 163 -5.23 12.75 -9.60
C LEU A 163 -5.47 13.71 -8.43
N HIS A 164 -5.50 15.03 -8.67
CA HIS A 164 -5.63 16.01 -7.60
C HIS A 164 -6.92 15.83 -6.79
N GLN A 165 -8.04 15.55 -7.46
CA GLN A 165 -9.29 15.32 -6.76
C GLN A 165 -9.21 14.09 -5.86
N HIS A 166 -8.67 12.98 -6.37
CA HIS A 166 -8.50 11.73 -5.63
C HIS A 166 -7.58 11.90 -4.42
N ALA A 167 -6.48 12.64 -4.59
CA ALA A 167 -5.56 12.95 -3.51
C ALA A 167 -6.20 13.84 -2.43
N ARG A 168 -6.97 14.87 -2.82
CA ARG A 168 -7.76 15.70 -1.89
C ARG A 168 -8.78 14.87 -1.12
N ASP A 169 -9.48 13.97 -1.79
CA ASP A 169 -10.48 13.11 -1.17
C ASP A 169 -9.85 12.14 -0.16
N LEU A 170 -8.67 11.58 -0.47
CA LEU A 170 -7.93 10.74 0.47
C LEU A 170 -7.44 11.53 1.70
N LEU A 171 -6.94 12.75 1.49
CA LEU A 171 -6.55 13.67 2.57
C LEU A 171 -7.74 14.04 3.46
N GLY A 172 -8.87 14.39 2.86
CA GLY A 172 -10.13 14.71 3.54
C GLY A 172 -10.68 13.51 4.31
N LEU A 173 -10.71 12.32 3.69
CA LEU A 173 -11.08 11.07 4.34
C LEU A 173 -10.22 10.80 5.57
N SER A 174 -8.90 10.99 5.46
CA SER A 174 -7.97 10.76 6.57
C SER A 174 -8.29 11.66 7.76
N LEU A 175 -8.61 12.92 7.53
CA LEU A 175 -9.06 13.85 8.58
C LEU A 175 -10.40 13.42 9.17
N GLU A 176 -11.37 13.08 8.32
CA GLU A 176 -12.71 12.69 8.73
C GLU A 176 -12.69 11.48 9.67
N VAL A 177 -11.97 10.41 9.30
CA VAL A 177 -11.91 9.19 10.11
C VAL A 177 -11.16 9.38 11.44
N LEU A 178 -10.17 10.28 11.47
CA LEU A 178 -9.46 10.65 12.70
C LEU A 178 -10.33 11.51 13.62
N LEU A 179 -11.16 12.41 13.08
CA LEU A 179 -12.07 13.26 13.85
C LEU A 179 -13.26 12.49 14.41
N GLN A 180 -13.75 11.46 13.70
CA GLN A 180 -14.88 10.64 14.14
C GLN A 180 -14.55 9.75 15.35
N ASN A 181 -13.26 9.50 15.63
CA ASN A 181 -12.84 8.69 16.77
C ASN A 181 -12.28 9.58 17.91
N PRO A 182 -12.96 9.67 19.07
CA PRO A 182 -12.51 10.51 20.17
C PRO A 182 -11.13 10.14 20.72
N SER A 183 -10.73 8.87 20.60
CA SER A 183 -9.39 8.37 20.92
C SER A 183 -8.27 9.02 20.09
N PHE A 184 -8.60 9.60 18.94
CA PHE A 184 -7.64 10.15 17.98
C PHE A 184 -7.67 11.68 17.89
N TRP A 185 -8.48 12.37 18.70
CA TRP A 185 -8.69 13.82 18.60
C TRP A 185 -7.41 14.66 18.73
N GLN A 186 -6.50 14.29 19.64
CA GLN A 186 -5.21 14.99 19.76
C GLN A 186 -4.40 14.85 18.47
N HIS A 187 -4.37 13.65 17.88
CA HIS A 187 -3.71 13.39 16.60
C HIS A 187 -4.41 14.12 15.44
N ALA A 188 -5.74 14.11 15.40
CA ALA A 188 -6.54 14.82 14.40
C ALA A 188 -6.28 16.33 14.42
N THR A 189 -6.14 16.91 15.62
CA THR A 189 -5.81 18.33 15.79
C THR A 189 -4.40 18.64 15.28
N SER A 190 -3.41 17.80 15.59
CA SER A 190 -2.05 17.92 15.06
C SER A 190 -2.02 17.80 13.54
N VAL A 191 -2.76 16.85 12.98
CA VAL A 191 -2.90 16.64 11.54
C VAL A 191 -3.56 17.86 10.89
N ALA A 192 -4.68 18.36 11.40
CA ALA A 192 -5.33 19.57 10.89
C ALA A 192 -4.41 20.80 10.93
N THR A 193 -3.59 20.91 11.98
CA THR A 193 -2.58 21.97 12.10
C THR A 193 -1.49 21.81 11.05
N LEU A 194 -1.05 20.59 10.75
CA LEU A 194 -0.10 20.29 9.67
C LEU A 194 -0.66 20.70 8.30
N TYR A 195 -1.91 20.36 7.99
CA TYR A 195 -2.59 20.81 6.76
C TYR A 195 -2.61 22.33 6.66
N ARG A 196 -3.08 23.01 7.70
CA ARG A 196 -3.20 24.47 7.73
C ARG A 196 -1.84 25.14 7.53
N SER A 197 -0.82 24.67 8.23
CA SER A 197 0.55 25.19 8.15
C SER A 197 1.14 24.99 6.76
N SER A 198 0.91 23.83 6.15
CA SER A 198 1.36 23.53 4.78
C SER A 198 0.74 24.48 3.77
N ILE A 199 -0.57 24.71 3.87
CA ILE A 199 -1.31 25.66 3.02
C ILE A 199 -0.79 27.08 3.23
N GLN A 200 -0.61 27.51 4.48
CA GLN A 200 -0.11 28.84 4.80
C GLN A 200 1.33 29.06 4.29
N CYS A 201 2.18 28.03 4.33
CA CYS A 201 3.53 28.08 3.76
C CYS A 201 3.49 28.28 2.23
N MET A 202 2.62 27.56 1.52
CA MET A 202 2.44 27.72 0.07
C MET A 202 2.01 29.14 -0.30
N TYR A 203 1.05 29.74 0.42
CA TYR A 203 0.63 31.12 0.17
C TYR A 203 1.69 32.15 0.54
N SER A 204 2.41 31.95 1.65
CA SER A 204 3.47 32.87 2.09
C SER A 204 4.67 32.85 1.15
N GLY A 205 5.03 31.69 0.61
CA GLY A 205 6.09 31.56 -0.41
C GLY A 205 5.76 32.26 -1.72
N HIS A 206 4.49 32.24 -2.14
CA HIS A 206 4.04 32.97 -3.33
C HIS A 206 4.17 34.48 -3.17
N SER A 207 3.93 35.02 -1.96
CA SER A 207 4.10 36.45 -1.68
C SER A 207 5.57 36.88 -1.68
N PHE A 208 6.50 36.01 -1.27
CA PHE A 208 7.94 36.30 -1.25
C PHE A 208 8.56 36.32 -2.66
N LEU A 209 8.08 35.46 -3.57
CA LEU A 209 8.51 35.44 -4.97
C LEU A 209 8.01 36.65 -5.77
N THR A 210 6.85 37.21 -5.42
CA THR A 210 6.35 38.45 -6.06
C THR A 210 7.13 39.68 -5.63
N THR A 211 7.61 39.72 -4.38
CA THR A 211 8.44 40.85 -3.91
C THR A 211 9.87 40.82 -4.48
N LEU A 212 10.40 39.64 -4.82
CA LEU A 212 11.72 39.50 -5.44
C LEU A 212 11.73 39.74 -6.96
N SER A 213 10.57 39.74 -7.64
CA SER A 213 10.49 40.14 -9.06
C SER A 213 10.32 41.65 -9.26
N GLU A 214 10.21 42.42 -8.18
CA GLU A 214 10.13 43.90 -8.19
C GLU A 214 11.45 44.58 -7.80
N PHE A 215 12.55 43.80 -7.66
CA PHE A 215 13.93 44.29 -7.52
C PHE A 215 14.79 43.78 -8.68
#